data_AF-A0A969WN12-F1
#
_entry.id   AF-A0A969WN12-F1
#
_cell.length_a   1.000
_cell.length_b   1.000
_cell.length_c   1.000
_cell.angle_alpha   90.00
_cell.angle_beta   90.00
_cell.angle_gamma   90.00
#
_symmetry.space_group_name_H-M   'P 1'
#
loop_
_entity.id
_entity.type
_entity.pdbx_description
1 polymer ?
#
loop_
_entity_poly.entity_id
_entity_poly.type
_entity_poly.pdbx_seq_one_letter_code
_entity_poly.pdbx_strand_id
1 'polypeptide(L)'
;MFISCGNLKSEAKTYYNLHENFIRIAEEASRDQIITQTEAEKLNAMKFKIDELQKKVSAKLKDNDELKLQWNAYGRELNGEFVIEKYIEASFKLYDCEGVDLLD
;
A
#
# COMPACT_ATOMS: atom_id res chain seq x y z
N MET A 1 -14.31 0.87 -26.84
CA MET A 1 -14.47 0.74 -25.37
C MET A 1 -13.46 1.69 -24.74
N PHE A 2 -13.90 2.86 -24.26
CA PHE A 2 -13.00 3.87 -23.66
C PHE A 2 -12.57 3.38 -22.28
N ILE A 3 -11.41 2.75 -22.19
CA ILE A 3 -10.83 2.40 -20.89
C ILE A 3 -10.28 3.71 -20.31
N SER A 4 -11.04 4.27 -19.36
CA SER A 4 -10.76 5.56 -18.74
C SER A 4 -9.39 5.58 -18.06
N CYS A 5 -8.41 6.23 -18.69
CA CYS A 5 -7.12 6.56 -18.07
C CYS A 5 -7.30 7.34 -16.75
N GLY A 6 -8.43 8.06 -16.59
CA GLY A 6 -8.76 8.79 -15.36
C GLY A 6 -8.91 7.90 -14.13
N ASN A 7 -9.35 6.65 -14.30
CA ASN A 7 -9.50 5.71 -13.18
C ASN A 7 -8.15 5.15 -12.71
N LEU A 8 -7.21 4.91 -13.63
CA LEU A 8 -5.91 4.32 -13.29
C LEU A 8 -5.04 5.29 -12.47
N LYS A 9 -5.04 6.59 -12.82
CA LYS A 9 -4.32 7.61 -12.04
C LYS A 9 -4.86 7.73 -10.61
N SER A 10 -6.19 7.75 -10.45
CA SER A 10 -6.79 7.78 -9.11
C SER A 10 -6.49 6.51 -8.33
N GLU A 11 -6.52 5.35 -8.97
CA GLU A 11 -6.18 4.07 -8.33
C GLU A 11 -4.72 4.02 -7.89
N ALA A 12 -3.77 4.51 -8.71
CA ALA A 12 -2.38 4.64 -8.31
C ALA A 12 -2.22 5.56 -7.09
N LYS A 13 -2.89 6.73 -7.09
CA LYS A 13 -2.86 7.64 -5.94
C LYS A 13 -3.42 7.00 -4.67
N THR A 14 -4.56 6.31 -4.77
CA THR A 14 -5.14 5.59 -3.63
C THR A 14 -4.20 4.48 -3.14
N TYR A 15 -3.57 3.75 -4.06
CA TYR A 15 -2.63 2.67 -3.73
C TYR A 15 -1.45 3.18 -2.91
N TYR A 16 -0.75 4.21 -3.38
CA TYR A 16 0.40 4.76 -2.66
C TYR A 16 -0.01 5.50 -1.37
N ASN A 17 -1.14 6.21 -1.35
CA ASN A 17 -1.66 6.80 -0.12
C ASN A 17 -1.95 5.76 0.96
N LEU A 18 -2.44 4.56 0.60
CA LEU A 18 -2.64 3.48 1.56
C LEU A 18 -1.31 2.99 2.15
N HIS A 19 -0.26 2.88 1.34
CA HIS A 19 1.07 2.51 1.80
C HIS A 19 1.66 3.58 2.72
N GLU A 20 1.58 4.86 2.36
CA GLU A 20 2.05 5.97 3.20
C GLU A 20 1.34 6.01 4.55
N ASN A 21 0.02 5.80 4.58
CA ASN A 21 -0.72 5.73 5.83
C ASN A 21 -0.35 4.50 6.66
N PHE A 22 -0.10 3.35 6.01
CA PHE A 22 0.41 2.16 6.69
C PHE A 22 1.77 2.47 7.33
N ILE A 23 2.71 3.02 6.56
CA ILE A 23 4.05 3.40 7.03
C ILE A 23 3.95 4.29 8.26
N ARG A 24 3.12 5.34 8.22
CA ARG A 24 2.97 6.28 9.33
C ARG A 24 2.52 5.57 10.62
N ILE A 25 1.50 4.71 10.55
CA ILE A 25 1.01 3.99 11.74
C ILE A 25 2.06 2.97 12.20
N ALA A 26 2.70 2.28 11.27
CA ALA A 26 3.72 1.30 11.59
C ALA A 26 4.95 1.95 12.26
N GLU A 27 5.34 3.15 11.83
CA GLU A 27 6.40 3.95 12.46
C GLU A 27 6.01 4.49 13.83
N GLU A 28 4.73 4.84 14.04
CA GLU A 28 4.19 5.23 15.35
C GLU A 28 4.32 4.06 16.33
N ALA A 29 3.80 2.88 15.97
CA ALA A 29 3.89 1.64 16.76
C ALA A 29 5.34 1.14 16.94
N SER A 30 6.19 1.30 15.92
CA SER A 30 7.61 0.95 16.04
C SER A 30 8.35 1.88 17.00
N ARG A 31 7.90 3.12 17.18
CA ARG A 31 8.58 4.10 18.05
C ARG A 31 8.26 3.87 19.52
N ASP A 32 7.03 3.50 19.85
CA ASP A 32 6.63 3.13 21.20
C ASP A 32 6.79 1.63 21.49
N GLN A 33 7.16 0.84 20.47
CA GLN A 33 7.40 -0.61 20.51
C GLN A 33 6.14 -1.43 20.88
N ILE A 34 4.94 -0.87 20.66
CA ILE A 34 3.67 -1.50 20.99
C ILE A 34 2.70 -1.31 19.82
N ILE A 35 2.06 -2.40 19.40
CA ILE A 35 0.94 -2.38 18.46
C ILE A 35 -0.34 -2.49 19.28
N THR A 36 -1.07 -1.40 19.41
CA THR A 36 -2.38 -1.44 20.07
C THR A 36 -3.42 -2.12 19.17
N GLN A 37 -4.50 -2.63 19.79
CA GLN A 37 -5.65 -3.19 19.04
C GLN A 37 -6.17 -2.23 17.96
N THR A 38 -6.25 -0.93 18.25
CA THR A 38 -6.71 0.09 17.29
C THR A 38 -5.73 0.28 16.13
N GLU A 39 -4.42 0.17 16.38
CA GLU A 39 -3.42 0.26 15.32
C GLU A 39 -3.40 -1.00 14.47
N ALA A 40 -3.48 -2.19 15.09
CA ALA A 40 -3.61 -3.46 14.41
C ALA A 40 -4.81 -3.48 13.46
N GLU A 41 -6.00 -3.07 13.93
CA GLU A 41 -7.20 -2.98 13.10
C GLU A 41 -7.02 -2.05 11.89
N LYS A 42 -6.34 -0.91 12.08
CA LYS A 42 -6.05 0.02 10.98
C LYS A 42 -5.02 -0.58 10.00
N LEU A 43 -3.96 -1.19 10.50
CA LEU A 43 -2.91 -1.81 9.69
C LEU A 43 -3.48 -2.96 8.85
N ASN A 44 -4.25 -3.86 9.47
CA ASN A 44 -4.89 -4.99 8.79
C ASN A 44 -5.91 -4.49 7.75
N ALA A 45 -6.73 -3.50 8.10
CA ALA A 45 -7.68 -2.92 7.15
C ALA A 45 -7.00 -2.23 5.96
N MET A 46 -5.83 -1.60 6.16
CA MET A 46 -5.05 -1.01 5.07
C MET A 46 -4.40 -2.08 4.20
N LYS A 47 -3.79 -3.12 4.81
CA LYS A 47 -3.23 -4.27 4.09
C LYS A 47 -4.28 -4.94 3.21
N PHE A 48 -5.47 -5.18 3.74
CA PHE A 48 -6.60 -5.73 2.98
C PHE A 48 -6.97 -4.85 1.76
N LYS A 49 -7.10 -3.53 1.96
CA LYS A 49 -7.41 -2.60 0.86
C LYS A 49 -6.30 -2.53 -0.20
N ILE A 50 -5.04 -2.61 0.23
CA ILE A 50 -3.88 -2.69 -0.66
C ILE A 50 -3.99 -3.94 -1.53
N ASP A 51 -4.23 -5.11 -0.93
CA ASP A 51 -4.34 -6.39 -1.63
C ASP A 51 -5.51 -6.39 -2.62
N GLU A 52 -6.68 -5.89 -2.22
CA GLU A 52 -7.85 -5.77 -3.11
C GLU A 52 -7.57 -4.88 -4.31
N LEU A 53 -6.97 -3.71 -4.06
CA LEU A 53 -6.65 -2.76 -5.12
C LEU A 53 -5.56 -3.32 -6.04
N GLN A 54 -4.55 -4.00 -5.50
CA GLN A 54 -3.50 -4.64 -6.28
C GLN A 54 -4.09 -5.73 -7.20
N LYS A 55 -4.99 -6.59 -6.67
CA LYS A 55 -5.68 -7.62 -7.47
C LYS A 55 -6.50 -6.98 -8.58
N LYS A 56 -7.28 -5.94 -8.27
CA LYS A 56 -8.11 -5.20 -9.22
C LYS A 56 -7.28 -4.56 -10.32
N VAL A 57 -6.20 -3.87 -9.97
CA VAL A 57 -5.29 -3.23 -10.93
C VAL A 57 -4.59 -4.30 -11.77
N SER A 58 -4.03 -5.34 -11.15
CA SER A 58 -3.36 -6.43 -11.88
C SER A 58 -4.27 -7.08 -12.92
N ALA A 59 -5.54 -7.28 -12.61
CA ALA A 59 -6.53 -7.79 -13.57
C ALA A 59 -6.78 -6.84 -14.75
N LYS A 60 -6.76 -5.52 -14.53
CA LYS A 60 -6.88 -4.51 -15.61
C LYS A 60 -5.62 -4.42 -16.48
N LEU A 61 -4.45 -4.55 -15.84
CA LEU A 61 -3.16 -4.48 -16.52
C LEU A 61 -2.85 -5.77 -17.28
N LYS A 62 -3.54 -6.87 -16.97
CA LYS A 62 -3.38 -8.16 -17.65
C LYS A 62 -3.60 -7.97 -19.15
N ASP A 63 -2.58 -8.34 -19.93
CA ASP A 63 -2.56 -8.26 -21.39
C ASP A 63 -2.76 -6.85 -22.00
N ASN A 64 -2.55 -5.79 -21.20
CA ASN A 64 -2.63 -4.40 -21.68
C ASN A 64 -1.35 -3.61 -21.38
N ASP A 65 -0.42 -3.58 -22.34
CA ASP A 65 0.89 -2.94 -22.18
C ASP A 65 0.81 -1.41 -22.08
N GLU A 66 -0.18 -0.77 -22.71
CA GLU A 66 -0.40 0.68 -22.58
C GLU A 66 -0.73 1.04 -21.13
N LEU A 67 -1.65 0.31 -20.50
CA LEU A 67 -2.00 0.53 -19.10
C LEU A 67 -0.83 0.20 -18.16
N LYS A 68 -0.01 -0.80 -18.47
CA LYS A 68 1.21 -1.09 -17.69
C LYS A 68 2.19 0.08 -17.74
N LEU A 69 2.40 0.67 -18.92
CA LEU A 69 3.27 1.84 -19.07
C LEU A 69 2.73 3.04 -18.29
N GLN A 70 1.42 3.29 -18.33
CA GLN A 70 0.78 4.35 -17.55
C GLN A 70 0.89 4.10 -16.04
N TRP A 71 0.62 2.88 -15.57
CA TRP A 71 0.79 2.51 -14.17
C TRP A 71 2.21 2.75 -13.68
N ASN A 72 3.21 2.33 -14.46
CA ASN A 72 4.62 2.56 -14.13
C ASN A 72 4.98 4.05 -14.14
N ALA A 73 4.40 4.84 -15.06
CA ALA A 73 4.61 6.29 -15.09
C ALA A 73 4.02 6.98 -13.86
N TYR A 74 2.81 6.60 -13.44
CA TYR A 74 2.20 7.11 -12.20
C TYR A 74 2.98 6.66 -10.96
N GLY A 75 3.47 5.43 -10.94
CA GLY A 75 4.37 4.94 -9.89
C GLY A 75 5.61 5.83 -9.75
N ARG A 76 6.27 6.18 -10.86
CA ARG A 76 7.41 7.13 -10.83
C ARG A 76 7.01 8.54 -10.39
N GLU A 77 5.88 9.07 -10.88
CA GLU A 77 5.36 10.40 -10.47
C GLU A 77 5.12 10.48 -8.95
N LEU A 78 4.73 9.37 -8.33
CA LEU A 78 4.37 9.27 -6.92
C LEU A 78 5.49 8.72 -6.03
N ASN A 79 6.74 8.64 -6.52
CA ASN A 79 7.87 8.02 -5.82
C ASN A 79 7.57 6.59 -5.32
N GLY A 80 6.82 5.83 -6.11
CA GLY A 80 6.23 4.57 -5.71
C GLY A 80 7.25 3.51 -5.29
N GLU A 81 8.43 3.48 -5.90
CA GLU A 81 9.51 2.56 -5.50
C GLU A 81 9.95 2.81 -4.06
N PHE A 82 10.20 4.08 -3.71
CA PHE A 82 10.56 4.49 -2.36
C PHE A 82 9.43 4.22 -1.36
N VAL A 83 8.17 4.47 -1.74
CA VAL A 83 7.01 4.17 -0.89
C VAL A 83 6.90 2.67 -0.61
N ILE A 84 7.11 1.81 -1.62
CA ILE A 84 7.09 0.36 -1.42
C ILE A 84 8.26 -0.11 -0.56
N GLU A 85 9.47 0.42 -0.76
CA GLU A 85 10.63 0.13 0.09
C GLU A 85 10.36 0.48 1.56
N LYS A 86 9.83 1.69 1.82
CA LYS A 86 9.46 2.13 3.18
C LYS A 86 8.36 1.29 3.79
N TYR A 87 7.39 0.86 2.99
CA TYR A 87 6.34 -0.06 3.44
C TYR A 87 6.91 -1.40 3.90
N ILE A 88 7.86 -1.96 3.13
CA ILE A 88 8.54 -3.21 3.48
C ILE A 88 9.36 -3.02 4.76
N GLU A 89 10.16 -1.95 4.87
CA GLU A 89 10.93 -1.64 6.07
C GLU A 89 10.03 -1.48 7.31
N ALA A 90 8.92 -0.75 7.19
CA ALA A 90 7.99 -0.53 8.28
C ALA A 90 7.29 -1.83 8.70
N SER A 91 6.93 -2.68 7.73
CA SER A 91 6.38 -4.01 8.01
C SER A 91 7.37 -4.89 8.78
N PHE A 92 8.67 -4.81 8.44
CA PHE A 92 9.67 -5.57 9.18
C PHE A 92 9.85 -5.10 10.62
N LYS A 93 9.85 -3.79 10.86
CA LYS A 93 9.98 -3.22 12.22
C LYS A 93 8.83 -3.62 13.15
N LEU A 94 7.63 -3.85 12.60
CA LEU A 94 6.49 -4.30 13.39
C LEU A 94 6.69 -5.70 14.00
N TYR A 95 7.55 -6.55 13.42
CA TYR A 95 7.80 -7.89 13.97
C TYR A 95 8.48 -7.88 15.35
N ASP A 96 9.16 -6.79 15.70
CA ASP A 96 9.83 -6.64 16.98
C ASP A 96 8.94 -5.97 18.05
N CYS A 97 7.71 -5.57 17.70
CA CYS A 97 6.80 -4.87 18.61
C CYS A 97 5.95 -5.84 19.45
N GLU A 98 5.64 -5.44 20.69
CA GLU A 98 4.59 -6.11 21.48
C GLU A 98 3.24 -5.96 20.76
N GLY A 99 2.42 -7.02 20.72
CA GLY A 99 1.12 -7.01 20.03
C GLY A 99 1.19 -7.33 18.53
N VAL A 100 2.34 -7.79 18.01
CA VAL A 100 2.48 -8.26 16.62
C VAL A 100 1.50 -9.39 16.27
N ASP A 101 1.08 -10.18 17.25
CA ASP A 101 0.09 -11.25 17.12
C ASP A 101 -1.32 -10.76 16.76
N LEU A 102 -1.57 -9.46 16.86
CA LEU A 102 -2.80 -8.81 16.40
C LEU A 102 -2.82 -8.53 14.89
N LEU A 103 -1.68 -8.70 14.19
CA LEU A 103 -1.57 -8.47 12.75
C LEU A 103 -1.94 -9.74 11.96
N ASP A 104 -2.75 -9.56 10.91
CA ASP A 104 -3.18 -10.60 9.97
C ASP A 104 -2.30 -10.66 8.71
#